data_AF-A0AAE0AHX2-F1
#
_entry.id   AF-A0AAE0AHX2-F1
#
_cell.length_a   1.000
_cell.length_b   1.000
_cell.length_c   1.000
_cell.angle_alpha   90.00
_cell.angle_beta   90.00
_cell.angle_gamma   90.00
#
_symmetry.space_group_name_H-M   'P 1'
#
loop_
_entity.id
_entity.type
_entity.pdbx_description
1 polymer ?
#
loop_
_entity_poly.entity_id
_entity_poly.type
_entity_poly.pdbx_seq_one_letter_code
_entity_poly.pdbx_strand_id
1 'polypeptide(L)'
;MEDEFLASCLVVYSPLLKCPGFAPALEDFLSDADYTFVGVGVENDAETLDENYDLSVENTVDLRHLAAEKFSMEELRNKGLKGLAWEVLDLDVEKPRDVTCSRWDNRWLSEDQVQYACVDSFLSFEIGRTLNAGAYRH
;
A
#
# COMPACT_ATOMS: atom_id res chain seq x y z
N MET A 1 21.82 18.75 5.05
CA MET A 1 22.22 17.76 4.04
C MET A 1 20.98 16.91 3.88
N GLU A 2 20.14 17.30 2.94
CA GLU A 2 18.90 16.56 2.65
C GLU A 2 19.36 15.25 2.03
N ASP A 3 19.27 14.15 2.78
CA ASP A 3 19.31 12.83 2.18
C ASP A 3 18.10 12.74 1.26
N GLU A 4 18.31 12.98 -0.03
CA GLU A 4 17.33 12.74 -1.08
C GLU A 4 17.19 11.22 -1.20
N PHE A 5 16.40 10.63 -0.30
CA PHE A 5 16.00 9.23 -0.37
C PHE A 5 15.20 9.05 -1.66
N LEU A 6 15.85 8.52 -2.69
CA LEU A 6 15.18 8.09 -3.91
C LEU A 6 14.36 6.83 -3.59
N ALA A 7 13.09 7.00 -3.27
CA ALA A 7 12.14 5.91 -3.27
C ALA A 7 11.92 5.45 -4.72
N SER A 8 11.98 4.14 -4.95
CA SER A 8 11.63 3.53 -6.24
C SER A 8 10.27 2.87 -6.12
N CYS A 9 9.40 3.06 -7.11
CA CYS A 9 8.12 2.38 -7.18
C CYS A 9 8.09 1.38 -8.34
N LEU A 10 7.77 0.13 -8.04
CA LEU A 10 7.54 -0.92 -9.03
C LEU A 10 6.04 -1.21 -9.11
N VAL A 11 5.45 -0.99 -10.28
CA VAL A 11 4.04 -1.35 -10.55
C VAL A 11 4.01 -2.63 -11.38
N VAL A 12 3.50 -3.71 -10.80
CA VAL A 12 3.26 -4.98 -11.50
C VAL A 12 1.80 -5.00 -11.95
N TYR A 13 1.56 -5.03 -13.26
CA TYR A 13 0.21 -5.03 -13.83
C TYR A 13 -0.05 -6.27 -14.67
N SER A 14 -1.12 -7.00 -14.34
CA SER A 14 -1.56 -8.19 -15.07
C SER A 14 -3.05 -8.08 -15.46
N PRO A 15 -3.37 -7.65 -16.70
CA PRO A 15 -4.76 -7.52 -17.17
C PRO A 15 -5.44 -8.87 -17.45
N LEU A 16 -4.72 -9.98 -17.31
CA LEU A 16 -5.17 -11.32 -17.69
C LEU A 16 -4.92 -12.29 -16.53
N LEU A 17 -5.73 -12.17 -15.47
CA LEU A 17 -5.87 -13.18 -14.40
C LEU A 17 -6.54 -14.48 -14.91
N LYS A 18 -6.18 -14.92 -16.13
CA LYS A 18 -6.55 -16.19 -16.75
C LYS A 18 -5.31 -17.03 -17.09
N CYS A 19 -4.13 -16.65 -16.60
CA CYS A 19 -2.91 -17.47 -16.66
C CYS A 19 -2.72 -18.20 -15.33
N PRO A 20 -2.23 -19.45 -15.33
CA PRO A 20 -2.11 -20.23 -14.10
C PRO A 20 -0.87 -19.77 -13.32
N GLY A 21 -1.09 -19.05 -12.21
CA GLY A 21 -0.06 -18.68 -11.24
C GLY A 21 0.58 -17.32 -11.47
N PHE A 22 0.99 -16.69 -10.37
CA PHE A 22 1.82 -15.50 -10.41
C PHE A 22 3.28 -15.88 -10.66
N ALA A 23 4.15 -14.89 -10.85
CA ALA A 23 5.58 -15.18 -10.91
C ALA A 23 6.02 -15.71 -9.53
N PRO A 24 6.77 -16.83 -9.43
CA PRO A 24 7.23 -17.36 -8.14
C PRO A 24 7.97 -16.33 -7.29
N ALA A 25 8.72 -15.43 -7.92
CA ALA A 25 9.41 -14.35 -7.21
C ALA A 25 8.47 -13.36 -6.50
N LEU A 26 7.24 -13.19 -7.00
CA LEU A 26 6.22 -12.37 -6.33
C LEU A 26 5.61 -13.11 -5.14
N GLU A 27 5.33 -14.41 -5.30
CA GLU A 27 4.88 -15.28 -4.21
C GLU A 27 5.91 -15.32 -3.08
N ASP A 28 7.18 -15.58 -3.42
CA ASP A 28 8.30 -15.57 -2.47
C ASP A 28 8.42 -14.22 -1.75
N PHE A 29 8.24 -13.11 -2.48
CA PHE A 29 8.33 -11.77 -1.89
C PHE A 29 7.18 -11.50 -0.91
N LEU A 30 5.94 -11.82 -1.29
CA LEU A 30 4.75 -11.57 -0.46
C LEU A 30 4.71 -12.45 0.80
N SER A 31 5.23 -13.68 0.70
CA SER A 31 5.25 -14.66 1.80
C SER A 31 6.48 -14.56 2.72
N ASP A 32 7.44 -13.67 2.43
CA ASP A 32 8.64 -13.50 3.24
C ASP A 32 8.36 -12.59 4.46
N ALA A 33 8.44 -13.18 5.65
CA ALA A 33 8.18 -12.53 6.94
C ALA A 33 9.20 -11.43 7.31
N ASP A 34 10.36 -11.38 6.64
CA ASP A 34 11.33 -10.31 6.85
C ASP A 34 10.86 -8.98 6.23
N TYR A 35 9.90 -9.02 5.28
CA TYR A 35 9.24 -7.83 4.78
C TYR A 35 8.01 -7.47 5.62
N THR A 36 7.67 -6.19 5.63
CA THR A 36 6.43 -5.69 6.25
C THR A 36 5.63 -4.94 5.20
N PHE A 37 4.42 -5.43 4.93
CA PHE A 37 3.52 -4.87 3.93
C PHE A 37 2.58 -3.88 4.60
N VAL A 38 2.76 -2.60 4.27
CA VAL A 38 2.03 -1.49 4.89
C VAL A 38 1.01 -0.90 3.94
N GLY A 39 -0.15 -0.54 4.47
CA GLY A 39 -1.20 0.14 3.72
C GLY A 39 -2.40 0.49 4.59
N VAL A 40 -3.43 1.03 3.95
CA VAL A 40 -4.73 1.30 4.59
C VAL A 40 -5.72 0.23 4.13
N GLY A 41 -6.19 -0.60 5.06
CA GLY A 41 -7.01 -1.77 4.72
C GLY A 41 -6.21 -2.94 4.17
N VAL A 42 -4.89 -2.94 4.36
CA VAL A 42 -3.96 -3.92 3.75
C VAL A 42 -4.25 -5.37 4.15
N GLU A 43 -4.80 -5.60 5.34
CA GLU A 43 -5.20 -6.94 5.80
C GLU A 43 -6.35 -7.49 4.94
N ASN A 44 -7.37 -6.67 4.65
CA ASN A 44 -8.46 -7.06 3.74
C ASN A 44 -7.96 -7.29 2.31
N ASP A 45 -6.98 -6.51 1.86
CA ASP A 45 -6.35 -6.70 0.55
C ASP A 45 -5.59 -8.04 0.51
N ALA A 46 -4.88 -8.40 1.58
CA ALA A 46 -4.19 -9.68 1.71
C ALA A 46 -5.17 -10.86 1.76
N GLU A 47 -6.28 -10.76 2.50
CA GLU A 47 -7.35 -11.77 2.49
C GLU A 47 -7.92 -11.95 1.08
N THR A 48 -8.17 -10.84 0.37
CA THR A 48 -8.67 -10.88 -1.02
C THR A 48 -7.67 -11.54 -1.96
N LEU A 49 -6.37 -11.33 -1.75
CA LEU A 49 -5.30 -11.96 -2.50
C LEU A 49 -5.23 -13.47 -2.26
N ASP A 50 -5.34 -13.90 -1.01
CA ASP A 50 -5.36 -15.32 -0.66
C ASP A 50 -6.59 -16.02 -1.26
N GLU A 51 -7.79 -15.49 -1.01
CA GLU A 51 -9.07 -16.11 -1.40
C GLU A 51 -9.24 -16.25 -2.92
N ASN A 52 -8.82 -15.24 -3.69
CA ASN A 52 -9.07 -15.21 -5.14
C ASN A 52 -7.88 -15.69 -5.97
N TYR A 53 -6.67 -15.67 -5.40
CA TYR A 53 -5.43 -15.80 -6.16
C TYR A 53 -4.41 -16.76 -5.54
N ASP A 54 -4.67 -17.34 -4.37
CA ASP A 54 -3.73 -18.22 -3.63
C ASP A 54 -2.40 -17.49 -3.33
N LEU A 55 -2.49 -16.17 -3.11
CA LEU A 55 -1.36 -15.30 -2.80
C LEU A 55 -1.41 -14.88 -1.34
N SER A 56 -0.64 -15.58 -0.51
CA SER A 56 -0.47 -15.22 0.90
C SER A 56 0.46 -14.00 1.06
N VAL A 57 0.08 -13.08 1.94
CA VAL A 57 0.92 -11.93 2.35
C VAL A 57 1.20 -12.10 3.84
N GLU A 58 2.43 -12.47 4.18
CA GLU A 58 2.77 -13.03 5.50
C GLU A 58 2.69 -12.00 6.63
N ASN A 59 3.18 -10.78 6.40
CA ASN A 59 3.33 -9.78 7.45
C ASN A 59 2.76 -8.42 7.02
N THR A 60 1.49 -8.19 7.34
CA THR A 60 0.80 -6.93 7.04
C THR A 60 0.69 -6.03 8.27
N VAL A 61 0.71 -4.71 8.04
CA VAL A 61 0.49 -3.69 9.07
C VAL A 61 -0.45 -2.62 8.55
N ASP A 62 -1.65 -2.56 9.12
CA ASP A 62 -2.59 -1.48 8.81
C ASP A 62 -2.15 -0.16 9.47
N LEU A 63 -1.84 0.82 8.62
CA LEU A 63 -1.33 2.12 9.03
C LEU A 63 -2.32 2.91 9.88
N ARG A 64 -3.63 2.67 9.75
CA ARG A 64 -4.65 3.35 10.55
C ARG A 64 -4.55 2.94 12.02
N HIS A 65 -4.37 1.64 12.26
CA HIS A 65 -4.23 1.09 13.61
C HIS A 65 -2.90 1.50 14.24
N LEU A 66 -1.80 1.39 13.48
CA LEU A 66 -0.49 1.82 13.95
C LEU A 66 -0.47 3.32 14.28
N ALA A 67 -1.01 4.17 13.41
CA ALA A 67 -1.07 5.61 13.66
C ALA A 67 -1.94 5.94 14.88
N ALA A 68 -3.12 5.32 15.00
CA ALA A 68 -4.01 5.53 16.14
C ALA A 68 -3.32 5.21 17.48
N GLU A 69 -2.56 4.11 17.53
CA GLU A 69 -1.78 3.75 18.72
C GLU A 69 -0.66 4.75 19.01
N LYS A 70 0.17 5.06 18.01
CA LYS A 70 1.34 5.94 18.17
C LYS A 70 0.97 7.37 18.60
N PHE A 71 -0.14 7.88 18.08
CA PHE A 71 -0.64 9.23 18.40
C PHE A 71 -1.67 9.24 19.52
N SER A 72 -2.13 8.07 20.02
CA SER A 72 -3.24 7.96 20.97
C SER A 72 -4.52 8.66 20.48
N MET A 73 -4.83 8.49 19.20
CA MET A 73 -5.94 9.13 18.48
C MET A 73 -6.79 8.08 17.76
N GLU A 74 -7.86 7.62 18.41
CA GLU A 74 -8.73 6.55 17.91
C GLU A 74 -9.44 6.92 16.59
N GLU A 75 -9.66 8.21 16.32
CA GLU A 75 -10.22 8.70 15.07
C GLU A 75 -9.39 8.34 13.84
N LEU A 76 -8.08 8.11 13.99
CA LEU A 76 -7.18 7.73 12.89
C LEU A 76 -7.53 6.35 12.33
N ARG A 77 -8.18 5.47 13.12
CA ARG A 77 -8.68 4.17 12.65
C ARG A 77 -9.68 4.27 11.50
N ASN A 78 -10.32 5.44 11.33
CA ASN A 78 -11.32 5.69 10.30
C ASN A 78 -10.80 6.57 9.15
N LYS A 79 -9.53 6.98 9.17
CA LYS A 79 -8.96 7.82 8.10
C LYS A 79 -8.50 6.98 6.92
N GLY A 80 -8.74 7.51 5.72
CA GLY A 80 -8.09 7.02 4.50
C GLY A 80 -6.65 7.52 4.39
N LEU A 81 -5.93 7.01 3.40
CA LEU A 81 -4.50 7.31 3.19
C LEU A 81 -4.18 8.81 3.13
N LYS A 82 -5.00 9.62 2.43
CA LYS A 82 -4.87 11.08 2.40
C LYS A 82 -4.91 11.68 3.80
N GLY A 83 -5.85 11.23 4.63
CA GLY A 83 -6.01 11.71 5.99
C GLY A 83 -4.82 11.33 6.88
N LEU A 84 -4.25 10.14 6.70
CA LEU A 84 -3.03 9.76 7.40
C LEU A 84 -1.79 10.51 6.91
N ALA A 85 -1.67 10.78 5.62
CA ALA A 85 -0.57 11.58 5.07
C ALA A 85 -0.55 12.99 5.69
N TRP A 86 -1.72 13.60 5.86
CA TRP A 86 -1.85 14.88 6.56
C TRP A 86 -1.40 14.76 8.03
N GLU A 87 -1.93 13.81 8.78
CA GLU A 87 -1.64 13.72 10.23
C GLU A 87 -0.21 13.28 10.56
N VAL A 88 0.38 12.40 9.75
CA VAL A 88 1.68 11.79 10.03
C VAL A 88 2.83 12.52 9.34
N LEU A 89 2.61 13.00 8.11
CA LEU A 89 3.67 13.60 7.28
C LEU A 89 3.50 15.12 7.09
N ASP A 90 2.40 15.73 7.56
CA ASP A 90 2.02 17.12 7.26
C ASP A 90 1.93 17.39 5.75
N LEU A 91 1.49 16.39 4.98
CA LEU A 91 1.33 16.45 3.52
C LEU A 91 -0.15 16.43 3.12
N ASP A 92 -0.61 17.50 2.47
CA ASP A 92 -1.89 17.49 1.76
C ASP A 92 -1.70 16.96 0.34
N VAL A 93 -2.29 15.80 0.07
CA VAL A 93 -2.20 15.15 -1.23
C VAL A 93 -3.56 15.21 -1.93
N GLU A 94 -3.55 15.63 -3.19
CA GLU A 94 -4.71 15.54 -4.06
C GLU A 94 -4.82 14.13 -4.65
N LYS A 95 -6.01 13.53 -4.53
CA LYS A 95 -6.33 12.22 -5.13
C LYS A 95 -7.47 12.42 -6.11
N PRO A 96 -7.18 12.61 -7.41
CA PRO A 96 -8.21 12.89 -8.40
C PRO A 96 -9.21 11.74 -8.49
N ARG A 97 -10.48 12.03 -8.17
CA ARG A 97 -11.54 11.02 -8.17
C ARG A 97 -11.72 10.35 -9.54
N ASP A 98 -11.49 11.11 -10.61
CA ASP A 98 -11.58 10.61 -11.98
C ASP A 98 -10.54 9.52 -12.26
N VAL A 99 -9.40 9.52 -11.57
CA VAL A 99 -8.39 8.46 -11.65
C VAL A 99 -8.71 7.33 -10.68
N THR A 100 -9.04 7.63 -9.42
CA THR A 100 -9.37 6.62 -8.41
C THR A 100 -10.52 5.72 -8.87
N CYS A 101 -11.57 6.29 -9.46
CA CYS A 101 -12.75 5.56 -9.94
C CYS A 101 -12.70 5.24 -11.45
N SER A 102 -11.53 5.32 -12.07
CA SER A 102 -11.34 4.95 -13.47
C SER A 102 -11.42 3.43 -13.70
N ARG A 103 -11.31 3.01 -14.96
CA ARG A 103 -11.29 1.59 -15.35
C ARG A 103 -9.91 0.98 -15.13
N TRP A 104 -9.70 0.42 -13.94
CA TRP A 104 -8.47 -0.31 -13.57
C TRP A 104 -8.37 -1.71 -14.18
N ASP A 105 -9.47 -2.22 -14.76
CA ASP A 105 -9.58 -3.49 -15.47
C ASP A 105 -9.20 -3.40 -16.96
N ASN A 106 -8.75 -2.23 -17.44
CA ASN A 106 -8.39 -2.01 -18.83
C ASN A 106 -7.11 -2.77 -19.22
N ARG A 107 -7.00 -3.21 -20.48
CA ARG A 107 -5.80 -3.94 -20.96
C ARG A 107 -4.46 -3.22 -20.66
N TRP A 108 -4.46 -1.90 -20.58
CA TRP A 108 -3.30 -1.07 -20.26
C TRP A 108 -3.70 -0.01 -19.24
N LEU A 109 -2.82 0.27 -18.30
CA LEU A 109 -2.96 1.41 -17.41
C LEU A 109 -2.59 2.70 -18.15
N SER A 110 -3.28 3.80 -17.84
CA SER A 110 -2.85 5.14 -18.26
C SER A 110 -1.66 5.62 -17.42
N GLU A 111 -0.96 6.65 -17.91
CA GLU A 111 0.11 7.31 -17.14
C GLU A 111 -0.42 7.86 -15.81
N ASP A 112 -1.60 8.47 -15.82
CA ASP A 112 -2.27 8.96 -14.60
C ASP A 112 -2.56 7.84 -13.58
N GLN A 113 -2.97 6.66 -14.05
CA GLN A 113 -3.21 5.50 -13.19
C GLN A 113 -1.88 4.98 -12.60
N VAL A 114 -0.83 4.89 -13.40
CA VAL A 114 0.50 4.50 -12.91
C VAL A 114 1.01 5.51 -11.87
N GLN A 115 0.92 6.80 -12.17
CA GLN A 115 1.32 7.86 -11.25
C GLN A 115 0.51 7.81 -9.95
N TYR A 116 -0.81 7.62 -10.04
CA TYR A 116 -1.67 7.48 -8.87
C TYR A 116 -1.28 6.29 -8.01
N ALA A 117 -1.04 5.12 -8.60
CA ALA A 117 -0.59 3.93 -7.88
C ALA A 117 0.77 4.16 -7.20
N CYS A 118 1.70 4.85 -7.87
CA CYS A 118 2.98 5.23 -7.29
C CYS A 118 2.85 6.21 -6.12
N VAL A 119 1.96 7.19 -6.20
CA VAL A 119 1.70 8.12 -5.09
C VAL A 119 1.10 7.39 -3.89
N ASP A 120 0.13 6.51 -4.11
CA ASP A 120 -0.51 5.73 -3.04
C ASP A 120 0.47 4.78 -2.35
N SER A 121 1.32 4.09 -3.11
CA SER A 121 2.34 3.20 -2.53
C SER A 121 3.43 3.99 -1.80
N PHE A 122 3.88 5.12 -2.36
CA PHE A 122 4.86 5.99 -1.74
C PHE A 122 4.37 6.55 -0.40
N LEU A 123 3.14 7.07 -0.34
CA LEU A 123 2.57 7.58 0.91
C LEU A 123 2.45 6.48 1.96
N SER A 124 2.01 5.29 1.56
CA SER A 124 1.90 4.14 2.47
C SER A 124 3.27 3.76 3.03
N PHE A 125 4.30 3.69 2.18
CA PHE A 125 5.68 3.45 2.57
C PHE A 125 6.21 4.54 3.52
N GLU A 126 6.02 5.82 3.20
CA GLU A 126 6.55 6.94 3.99
C GLU A 126 5.88 7.06 5.36
N ILE A 127 4.56 6.85 5.43
CA ILE A 127 3.83 6.79 6.70
C ILE A 127 4.34 5.59 7.50
N GLY A 128 4.44 4.40 6.89
CA GLY A 128 4.96 3.20 7.56
C GLY A 128 6.38 3.39 8.09
N ARG A 129 7.26 4.01 7.31
CA ARG A 129 8.62 4.38 7.70
C ARG A 129 8.63 5.34 8.88
N THR A 130 7.83 6.39 8.82
CA THR A 130 7.72 7.41 9.88
C THR A 130 7.21 6.82 11.19
N LEU A 131 6.27 5.87 11.11
CA LEU A 131 5.70 5.17 12.27
C LEU A 131 6.54 3.97 12.76
N ASN A 132 7.64 3.66 12.06
CA ASN A 132 8.50 2.50 12.29
C ASN A 132 7.74 1.15 12.23
N ALA A 133 6.94 0.97 11.18
CA ALA A 133 6.09 -0.20 10.98
C ALA A 133 6.87 -1.53 10.94
N GLY A 134 8.12 -1.55 10.43
CA GLY A 134 8.93 -2.78 10.39
C GLY A 134 9.33 -3.32 11.76
N ALA A 135 9.27 -2.49 12.81
CA ALA A 135 9.47 -2.93 14.20
C ALA A 135 8.15 -3.17 14.95
N TYR A 136 7.01 -2.95 14.29
CA TYR A 136 5.70 -3.12 14.89
C TYR A 136 5.35 -4.60 14.95
N ARG A 137 4.99 -5.07 16.15
CA ARG A 137 4.53 -6.43 16.40
C ARG A 137 3.12 -6.29 16.98
N HIS A 138 2.13 -6.77 16.24
CA HIS A 138 0.74 -6.84 16.68
C HIS A 138 0.46 -8.18 17.38
#